data_AF-A0A1D6JSQ4-F1
#
_entry.id   AF-A0A1D6JSQ4-F1
#
_cell.length_a   1.000
_cell.length_b   1.000
_cell.length_c   1.000
_cell.angle_alpha   90.00
_cell.angle_beta   90.00
_cell.angle_gamma   90.00
#
_symmetry.space_group_name_H-M   'P 1'
#
loop_
_entity.id
_entity.type
_entity.pdbx_description
1 polymer ?
#
loop_
_entity_poly.entity_id
_entity_poly.type
_entity_poly.pdbx_seq_one_letter_code
_entity_poly.pdbx_strand_id
1 'polypeptide(L)'
;MSVLNVSDNKLKELPESIGGCSSLEEFQANGNAIEDVPASICNLVCLKSLSLNGNKIRQLPQNLLKDCTALQSLSLHDNPITMDQFQQMDGFGEFEARRRKKFDKQIDSGVMMGSTALDEGVDFH
;
A
#
# COMPACT_ATOMS: atom_id res chain seq x y z
N MET A 1 -4.27 -17.84 -4.23
CA MET A 1 -4.10 -17.10 -2.96
C MET A 1 -2.67 -17.22 -2.53
N SER A 2 -1.84 -16.35 -3.09
CA SER A 2 -0.43 -16.24 -2.72
C SER A 2 -0.29 -15.00 -1.83
N VAL A 3 -0.17 -15.23 -0.52
CA VAL A 3 0.00 -14.18 0.49
C VAL A 3 1.41 -14.30 1.02
N LEU A 4 2.15 -13.20 1.03
CA LEU A 4 3.48 -13.14 1.61
C LEU A 4 3.48 -12.13 2.74
N ASN A 5 3.69 -12.64 3.96
CA ASN A 5 3.81 -11.83 5.16
C ASN A 5 5.24 -11.90 5.67
N VAL A 6 5.89 -10.75 5.66
CA VAL A 6 7.23 -10.51 6.21
C VAL A 6 7.18 -9.36 7.23
N SER A 7 6.02 -9.12 7.83
CA SER A 7 5.87 -8.10 8.88
C SER A 7 6.71 -8.44 10.12
N ASP A 8 7.02 -7.44 10.94
CA ASP A 8 7.81 -7.57 12.19
C ASP A 8 9.19 -8.19 11.96
N ASN A 9 9.81 -7.83 10.84
CA ASN A 9 11.18 -8.22 10.52
C ASN A 9 12.12 -7.02 10.59
N LYS A 10 13.42 -7.25 10.40
CA LYS A 10 14.44 -6.18 10.33
C LYS A 10 14.95 -6.00 8.90
N LEU A 11 14.07 -6.11 7.92
CA LEU A 11 14.42 -5.92 6.52
C LEU A 11 14.78 -4.45 6.29
N LYS A 12 16.00 -4.18 5.83
CA LYS A 12 16.48 -2.85 5.46
C LYS A 12 16.14 -2.46 4.03
N GLU A 13 16.04 -3.46 3.17
CA GLU A 13 15.74 -3.34 1.75
C GLU A 13 14.99 -4.60 1.31
N LEU A 14 14.20 -4.46 0.24
CA LEU A 14 13.59 -5.61 -0.40
C LEU A 14 14.51 -6.14 -1.50
N PRO A 15 14.76 -7.47 -1.56
CA PRO A 15 15.54 -8.05 -2.65
C PRO A 15 14.78 -7.95 -3.97
N GLU A 16 15.51 -7.77 -5.07
CA GLU A 16 14.97 -7.71 -6.44
C GLU A 16 14.14 -8.95 -6.79
N SER A 17 14.45 -10.07 -6.14
CA SER A 17 13.77 -11.36 -6.27
C SER A 17 12.27 -11.30 -5.95
N ILE A 18 11.81 -10.30 -5.19
CA ILE A 18 10.38 -10.09 -4.94
C ILE A 18 9.58 -9.93 -6.24
N GLY A 19 10.19 -9.35 -7.28
CA GLY A 19 9.56 -9.19 -8.59
C GLY A 19 9.30 -10.51 -9.32
N GLY A 20 9.95 -11.60 -8.92
CA GLY A 20 9.67 -12.94 -9.44
C GLY A 20 8.33 -13.51 -8.96
N CYS A 21 7.72 -12.91 -7.94
CA CYS A 21 6.44 -13.36 -7.39
C CYS A 21 5.24 -12.77 -8.14
N SER A 22 5.18 -12.86 -9.48
CA SER A 22 4.07 -12.28 -10.27
C SER A 22 2.69 -12.82 -9.90
N SER A 23 2.60 -13.98 -9.25
CA SER A 23 1.35 -14.55 -8.74
C SER A 23 0.98 -14.09 -7.31
N LEU A 24 1.72 -13.15 -6.72
CA LEU A 24 1.41 -12.61 -5.39
C LEU A 24 0.12 -11.80 -5.44
N GLU A 25 -0.80 -12.07 -4.52
CA GLU A 25 -2.05 -11.32 -4.40
C GLU A 25 -2.03 -10.36 -3.20
N GLU A 26 -1.29 -10.69 -2.14
CA GLU A 26 -1.19 -9.86 -0.94
C GLU A 26 0.24 -9.87 -0.39
N PHE A 27 0.77 -8.68 -0.14
CA PHE A 27 2.09 -8.48 0.46
C PHE A 27 1.98 -7.64 1.73
N GLN A 28 2.41 -8.20 2.85
CA GLN A 28 2.43 -7.53 4.14
C GLN A 28 3.88 -7.47 4.65
N ALA A 29 4.41 -6.27 4.81
CA ALA A 29 5.79 -6.04 5.26
C ALA A 29 5.82 -4.92 6.31
N ASN A 30 4.86 -4.94 7.24
CA ASN A 30 4.71 -3.90 8.26
C ASN A 30 5.78 -4.03 9.34
N GLY A 31 6.15 -2.94 10.02
CA GLY A 31 7.10 -2.98 11.14
C GLY A 31 8.50 -3.46 10.73
N ASN A 32 8.96 -3.01 9.56
CA ASN A 32 10.29 -3.30 9.03
C ASN A 32 11.13 -2.00 8.98
N ALA A 33 12.35 -2.08 8.44
CA ALA A 33 13.23 -0.91 8.27
C ALA A 33 13.51 -0.64 6.79
N ILE A 34 12.54 -0.94 5.90
CA ILE A 34 12.73 -0.85 4.45
C ILE A 34 12.92 0.62 4.07
N GLU A 35 14.09 0.98 3.54
CA GLU A 35 14.38 2.34 3.04
C GLU A 35 14.09 2.48 1.55
N ASP A 36 14.45 1.47 0.77
CA ASP A 36 14.29 1.44 -0.68
C ASP A 36 13.48 0.21 -1.11
N VAL A 37 12.54 0.45 -2.02
CA VAL A 37 11.74 -0.60 -2.66
C VAL A 37 12.22 -0.76 -4.10
N PRO A 38 12.71 -1.95 -4.51
CA PRO A 38 13.26 -2.14 -5.85
C PRO A 38 12.18 -2.00 -6.92
N ALA A 39 12.52 -1.49 -8.10
CA ALA A 39 11.60 -1.38 -9.24
C ALA A 39 10.99 -2.73 -9.65
N SER A 40 11.64 -3.84 -9.31
CA SER A 40 11.11 -5.20 -9.48
C SER A 40 9.73 -5.42 -8.83
N ILE A 41 9.35 -4.61 -7.82
CA ILE A 41 8.00 -4.60 -7.26
C ILE A 41 6.90 -4.34 -8.32
N CYS A 42 7.22 -3.64 -9.42
CA CYS A 42 6.31 -3.43 -10.57
C CYS A 42 5.89 -4.75 -11.24
N ASN A 43 6.70 -5.81 -11.16
CA ASN A 43 6.36 -7.09 -11.77
C ASN A 43 5.24 -7.85 -11.03
N LEU A 44 4.80 -7.35 -9.87
CA LEU A 44 3.72 -7.90 -9.08
C LEU A 44 2.35 -7.51 -9.66
N VAL A 45 2.10 -7.87 -10.93
CA VAL A 45 0.90 -7.48 -11.67
C VAL A 45 -0.41 -8.02 -11.06
N CYS A 46 -0.35 -9.11 -10.30
CA CYS A 46 -1.50 -9.70 -9.61
C CYS A 46 -1.70 -9.18 -8.18
N LEU A 47 -0.85 -8.28 -7.68
CA LEU A 47 -0.90 -7.79 -6.31
C LEU A 47 -2.16 -6.94 -6.10
N LYS A 48 -3.00 -7.32 -5.14
CA LYS A 48 -4.25 -6.63 -4.80
C LYS A 48 -4.10 -5.76 -3.57
N SER A 49 -3.31 -6.21 -2.60
CA SER A 49 -3.11 -5.55 -1.31
C SER A 49 -1.63 -5.47 -0.97
N LEU A 50 -1.17 -4.27 -0.62
CA LEU A 50 0.21 -3.99 -0.23
C LEU A 50 0.24 -3.18 1.06
N SER A 51 0.83 -3.74 2.11
CA SER A 51 0.95 -3.09 3.43
C SER A 51 2.41 -2.94 3.81
N LEU A 52 2.85 -1.70 3.98
CA LEU A 52 4.23 -1.31 4.25
C LEU A 52 4.30 -0.36 5.46
N ASN A 53 3.36 -0.46 6.40
CA ASN A 53 3.32 0.46 7.54
C ASN A 53 4.53 0.33 8.45
N GLY A 54 4.98 1.43 9.05
CA GLY A 54 6.09 1.40 10.02
C GLY A 54 7.38 0.96 9.35
N ASN A 55 7.74 1.63 8.27
CA ASN A 55 8.97 1.41 7.51
C ASN A 55 9.72 2.74 7.32
N LYS A 56 10.87 2.69 6.65
CA LYS A 56 11.68 3.89 6.38
C LYS A 56 11.64 4.31 4.91
N ILE A 57 10.55 3.98 4.21
CA ILE A 57 10.43 4.20 2.77
C ILE A 57 10.40 5.69 2.49
N ARG A 58 11.43 6.19 1.82
CA ARG A 58 11.53 7.59 1.40
C ARG A 58 10.87 7.85 0.04
N GLN A 59 11.00 6.88 -0.85
CA GLN A 59 10.53 6.95 -2.22
C GLN A 59 10.08 5.57 -2.69
N LEU A 60 9.09 5.55 -3.57
CA LEU A 60 8.63 4.36 -4.27
C LEU A 60 8.88 4.54 -5.77
N PRO A 61 9.06 3.46 -6.54
CA PRO A 61 9.21 3.57 -7.97
C PRO A 61 7.94 4.15 -8.60
N GLN A 62 8.07 5.22 -9.39
CA GLN A 62 6.93 5.96 -9.98
C GLN A 62 5.97 5.05 -10.76
N ASN A 63 6.49 3.98 -11.37
CA ASN A 63 5.70 3.03 -12.16
C ASN A 63 4.96 1.97 -11.32
N LEU A 64 5.19 1.89 -9.99
CA LEU A 64 4.57 0.88 -9.12
C LEU A 64 3.05 0.84 -9.30
N LEU A 65 2.40 2.01 -9.23
CA LEU A 65 0.93 2.11 -9.29
C LEU A 65 0.40 1.83 -10.70
N LYS A 66 1.23 2.10 -11.72
CA LYS A 66 0.92 1.87 -13.13
C LYS A 66 1.02 0.38 -13.50
N ASP A 67 2.12 -0.28 -13.14
CA ASP A 67 2.36 -1.69 -13.49
C ASP A 67 1.57 -2.66 -12.61
N CYS A 68 1.41 -2.35 -11.32
CA CYS A 68 0.56 -3.13 -10.41
C CYS A 68 -0.92 -2.83 -10.67
N THR A 69 -1.40 -3.26 -11.83
CA THR A 69 -2.77 -2.96 -12.30
C THR A 69 -3.86 -3.60 -11.45
N ALA A 70 -3.54 -4.67 -10.72
CA ALA A 70 -4.45 -5.31 -9.79
C ALA A 70 -4.50 -4.61 -8.40
N LEU A 71 -3.61 -3.66 -8.13
CA LEU A 71 -3.45 -3.06 -6.81
C LEU A 71 -4.67 -2.20 -6.47
N GLN A 72 -5.27 -2.51 -5.32
CA GLN A 72 -6.48 -1.86 -4.85
C GLN A 72 -6.31 -1.32 -3.43
N SER A 73 -5.40 -1.91 -2.63
CA SER A 73 -5.10 -1.44 -1.29
C SER A 73 -3.60 -1.20 -1.15
N LEU A 74 -3.23 -0.02 -0.66
CA LEU A 74 -1.87 0.36 -0.35
C LEU A 74 -1.86 1.09 0.99
N SER A 75 -1.01 0.65 1.91
CA SER A 75 -0.81 1.28 3.21
C SER A 75 0.66 1.63 3.40
N LEU A 76 0.93 2.91 3.63
CA LEU A 76 2.26 3.51 3.80
C LEU A 76 2.32 4.40 5.05
N HIS A 77 1.45 4.17 6.03
CA HIS A 77 1.44 4.89 7.29
C HIS A 77 2.75 4.68 8.06
N ASP A 78 3.16 5.67 8.85
CA ASP A 78 4.40 5.60 9.62
C ASP A 78 5.62 5.33 8.70
N ASN A 79 5.69 6.06 7.58
CA ASN A 79 6.84 6.11 6.68
C ASN A 79 7.24 7.57 6.42
N PRO A 80 8.52 7.82 6.11
CA PRO A 80 9.00 9.15 5.75
C PRO A 80 8.57 9.61 4.34
N ILE A 81 7.83 8.80 3.58
CA ILE A 81 7.27 9.17 2.28
C ILE A 81 6.16 10.22 2.46
N THR A 82 6.32 11.37 1.81
CA THR A 82 5.31 12.43 1.81
C THR A 82 4.16 12.09 0.86
N MET A 83 2.94 12.46 1.22
CA MET A 83 1.76 12.34 0.35
C MET A 83 1.96 12.99 -1.03
N ASP A 84 2.64 14.14 -1.08
CA ASP A 84 2.99 14.83 -2.33
C ASP A 84 3.81 13.94 -3.27
N GLN A 85 4.87 13.31 -2.75
CA GLN A 85 5.70 12.36 -3.50
C GLN A 85 4.89 11.16 -3.99
N PHE A 86 3.97 10.69 -3.16
CA PHE A 86 3.09 9.56 -3.48
C PHE A 86 2.05 9.91 -4.57
N GLN A 87 1.51 11.14 -4.55
CA GLN A 87 0.54 11.62 -5.55
C GLN A 87 1.19 11.91 -6.91
N GLN A 88 2.48 12.23 -6.94
CA GLN A 88 3.24 12.44 -8.17
C GLN A 88 3.56 11.14 -8.93
N MET A 89 3.26 9.96 -8.37
CA MET A 89 3.53 8.68 -9.01
C MET A 89 2.61 8.42 -10.22
N ASP A 90 3.18 7.85 -11.28
CA ASP A 90 2.43 7.40 -12.45
C ASP A 90 1.39 6.34 -12.10
N GLY A 91 0.14 6.57 -12.51
CA GLY A 91 -0.97 5.65 -12.24
C GLY A 91 -1.65 5.83 -10.89
N PHE A 92 -1.27 6.85 -10.09
CA PHE A 92 -1.94 7.18 -8.83
C PHE A 92 -3.46 7.38 -9.00
N GLY A 93 -3.88 8.10 -10.05
CA GLY A 93 -5.31 8.33 -10.33
C GLY A 93 -6.09 7.04 -10.61
N GLU A 94 -5.51 6.11 -11.38
CA GLU A 94 -6.11 4.79 -11.64
C GLU A 94 -6.14 3.91 -10.39
N PHE A 95 -5.06 3.92 -9.60
CA PHE A 95 -4.99 3.22 -8.32
C PHE A 95 -6.08 3.72 -7.36
N GLU A 96 -6.21 5.04 -7.19
CA GLU A 96 -7.25 5.64 -6.37
C GLU A 96 -8.65 5.29 -6.87
N ALA A 97 -8.89 5.34 -8.18
CA ALA A 97 -10.17 4.95 -8.77
C ALA A 97 -10.51 3.48 -8.50
N ARG A 98 -9.53 2.57 -8.63
CA ARG A 98 -9.68 1.13 -8.32
C ARG A 98 -9.95 0.90 -6.83
N ARG A 99 -9.18 1.57 -5.96
CA ARG A 99 -9.36 1.55 -4.50
C ARG A 99 -10.77 2.00 -4.14
N ARG A 100 -11.19 3.17 -4.64
CA ARG A 100 -12.51 3.75 -4.36
C ARG A 100 -13.64 2.86 -4.86
N LYS A 101 -13.53 2.27 -6.05
CA LYS A 101 -14.52 1.29 -6.55
C LYS A 101 -14.63 0.05 -5.67
N LYS A 102 -13.53 -0.45 -5.12
CA LYS A 102 -13.56 -1.60 -4.19
C LYS A 102 -14.20 -1.23 -2.86
N PHE A 103 -13.90 -0.05 -2.31
CA PHE A 103 -14.53 0.44 -1.08
C PHE A 103 -16.03 0.67 -1.29
N ASP A 104 -16.42 1.32 -2.38
CA ASP A 104 -17.82 1.57 -2.76
C ASP A 104 -18.63 0.27 -2.91
N LYS A 105 -18.05 -0.74 -3.59
CA LYS A 105 -18.69 -2.05 -3.77
C LYS A 105 -18.76 -2.89 -2.49
N GLN A 106 -17.94 -2.58 -1.48
CA GLN A 106 -18.02 -3.22 -0.15
C GLN A 106 -19.12 -2.61 0.73
N ILE A 107 -19.51 -1.35 0.51
CA ILE A 107 -20.59 -0.71 1.29
C ILE A 107 -21.97 -1.28 0.90
N ASP A 108 -22.15 -1.65 -0.37
CA ASP A 108 -23.43 -2.20 -0.86
C ASP A 108 -23.71 -3.65 -0.39
N SER A 109 -22.67 -4.43 -0.06
CA SER A 109 -22.81 -5.87 0.21
C SER A 109 -22.73 -6.30 1.68
N GLY A 110 -22.48 -5.40 2.63
CA GLY A 110 -22.45 -5.79 4.05
C GLY A 110 -22.00 -4.67 4.99
N VAL A 111 -22.84 -4.40 5.99
CA VAL A 111 -22.64 -3.44 7.08
C VAL A 111 -21.25 -3.54 7.76
N MET A 112 -20.78 -2.40 8.28
CA MET A 112 -19.63 -2.14 9.18
C MET A 112 -18.24 -1.90 8.56
N MET A 113 -17.95 -0.63 8.25
CA MET A 113 -16.78 0.05 8.84
C MET A 113 -17.02 1.57 8.86
N GLY A 114 -17.98 2.01 9.66
CA GLY A 114 -17.96 3.36 10.19
C GLY A 114 -16.99 3.37 11.37
N SER A 115 -15.92 4.15 11.27
CA SER A 115 -15.30 4.92 12.37
C SER A 115 -13.96 5.51 11.91
N THR A 116 -14.02 6.57 11.11
CA THR A 116 -13.09 7.70 11.28
C THR A 116 -13.88 8.97 11.00
N ALA A 117 -14.98 9.13 11.75
CA ALA A 117 -15.50 10.46 12.02
C ALA A 117 -14.55 11.08 13.04
N LEU A 118 -13.70 11.97 12.56
CA LEU A 118 -13.34 13.25 13.17
C LEU A 118 -13.99 13.43 14.57
N ASP A 119 -13.23 13.12 15.62
CA ASP A 119 -13.54 13.57 16.98
C ASP A 119 -13.00 15.01 17.10
N GLU A 120 -13.76 15.98 16.60
CA GLU A 120 -13.65 17.36 17.05
C GLU A 120 -14.47 17.49 18.35
N GLY A 121 -13.85 17.12 19.46
CA GLY A 121 -14.33 17.42 20.81
C GLY A 121 -13.68 18.71 21.31
N VAL A 122 -14.39 19.83 21.14
CA VAL A 122 -14.11 21.11 21.81
C VAL A 122 -14.22 20.93 23.33
N ASP A 123 -13.13 21.15 24.07
CA ASP A 123 -13.15 21.26 25.53
C ASP A 123 -13.31 22.74 25.91
N PHE A 124 -14.49 23.10 26.40
CA PHE A 124 -14.71 24.33 27.15
C PHE A 124 -14.71 23.99 28.65
N HIS A 125 -13.70 24.49 29.37
CA HIS A 125 -13.87 24.95 30.75
C HIS A 125 -13.05 26.20 31.00
#